data_AF-K1SL06-F1
#
_entry.id   AF-K1SL06-F1
#
_cell.length_a   1.000
_cell.length_b   1.000
_cell.length_c   1.000
_cell.angle_alpha   90.00
_cell.angle_beta   90.00
_cell.angle_gamma   90.00
#
_symmetry.space_group_name_H-M   'P 1'
#
loop_
_entity.id
_entity.type
_entity.pdbx_description
1 polymer ?
#
loop_
_entity_poly.entity_id
_entity_poly.type
_entity_poly.pdbx_seq_one_letter_code
_entity_poly.pdbx_strand_id
1 'polypeptide(L)'
;EVAMMMSIALRFIPILLEETDKIMKAQIARGADFESGNIFKRAKAMVPLLVPLFISAFRRANDLAMAMEARCYRGGEGRTKMKPLIYHKRDYIAYGCIAAYMVISIVVGRLPFLP
;
A
#
# COMPACT_ATOMS: atom_id res chain seq x y z
N GLU A 1 2.71 15.09 2.80
CA GLU A 1 2.46 14.55 1.43
C GLU A 1 2.63 13.04 1.34
N VAL A 2 3.65 12.45 1.96
CA VAL A 2 3.84 10.97 2.00
C VAL A 2 2.58 10.23 2.47
N ALA A 3 1.92 10.69 3.53
CA ALA A 3 0.67 10.08 4.00
C ALA A 3 -0.46 10.08 2.95
N MET A 4 -0.53 11.11 2.10
CA MET A 4 -1.49 11.17 0.99
C MET A 4 -1.10 10.14 -0.08
N MET A 5 0.17 10.09 -0.50
CA MET A 5 0.66 9.12 -1.48
C MET A 5 0.38 7.68 -1.02
N MET A 6 0.66 7.38 0.24
CA MET A 6 0.37 6.08 0.84
C MET A 6 -1.13 5.78 0.87
N SER A 7 -1.97 6.75 1.24
CA SER A 7 -3.43 6.58 1.27
C SER A 7 -4.01 6.30 -0.13
N ILE A 8 -3.50 6.98 -1.15
CA ILE A 8 -3.88 6.75 -2.56
C ILE A 8 -3.40 5.38 -3.01
N ALA A 9 -2.14 5.02 -2.73
CA ALA A 9 -1.57 3.72 -3.08
C ALA A 9 -2.40 2.58 -2.48
N LEU A 10 -2.71 2.63 -1.19
CA LEU A 10 -3.53 1.63 -0.50
C LEU A 10 -4.92 1.51 -1.12
N ARG A 11 -5.52 2.62 -1.57
CA ARG A 11 -6.81 2.59 -2.27
C ARG A 11 -6.70 2.04 -3.70
N PHE A 12 -5.57 2.24 -4.37
CA PHE A 12 -5.35 1.82 -5.76
C PHE A 12 -4.97 0.35 -5.88
N ILE A 13 -4.28 -0.23 -4.90
CA ILE A 13 -3.91 -1.66 -4.88
C ILE A 13 -5.09 -2.58 -5.20
N PRO A 14 -6.24 -2.56 -4.48
CA PRO A 14 -7.34 -3.48 -4.76
C PRO A 14 -7.90 -3.27 -6.18
N ILE A 15 -7.97 -2.03 -6.65
CA ILE A 15 -8.52 -1.71 -7.97
C ILE A 15 -7.59 -2.21 -9.08
N LEU A 16 -6.27 -2.08 -8.90
CA LEU A 16 -5.27 -2.59 -9.85
C LEU A 16 -5.25 -4.12 -9.90
N LEU A 17 -5.48 -4.80 -8.76
CA LEU A 17 -5.59 -6.26 -8.72
C LEU A 17 -6.82 -6.75 -9.49
N GLU A 18 -7.98 -6.12 -9.29
CA GLU A 18 -9.19 -6.44 -10.06
C GLU A 18 -9.01 -6.20 -11.56
N GLU A 19 -8.34 -5.10 -11.93
CA GLU A 19 -8.07 -4.77 -13.32
C GLU A 19 -7.07 -5.73 -13.96
N THR A 20 -6.05 -6.14 -13.20
CA THR A 20 -5.10 -7.19 -13.60
C THR A 20 -5.83 -8.50 -13.88
N ASP A 21 -6.72 -8.94 -12.99
CA ASP A 21 -7.51 -10.16 -13.18
C ASP A 21 -8.42 -10.08 -14.42
N LYS A 22 -9.09 -8.95 -14.65
CA LYS A 22 -9.90 -8.71 -15.85
C LYS A 22 -9.07 -8.79 -17.13
N ILE A 23 -7.92 -8.11 -17.16
CA ILE A 23 -7.02 -8.10 -18.33
C ILE A 23 -6.47 -9.51 -18.56
N MET A 24 -6.03 -10.20 -17.50
CA MET A 24 -5.49 -11.55 -17.58
C MET A 24 -6.51 -12.52 -18.17
N LYS A 25 -7.74 -12.55 -17.65
CA LYS A 25 -8.84 -13.37 -18.20
C LYS A 25 -9.15 -13.03 -19.66
N ALA A 26 -9.15 -11.75 -20.03
CA ALA A 26 -9.38 -11.33 -21.41
C ALA A 26 -8.27 -11.79 -22.36
N GLN A 27 -7.01 -11.77 -21.93
CA GLN A 27 -5.88 -12.26 -22.73
C GLN A 27 -5.89 -13.78 -22.84
N ILE A 28 -6.22 -14.51 -21.76
CA ILE A 28 -6.40 -15.97 -21.79
C ILE A 28 -7.50 -16.35 -22.80
N ALA A 29 -8.63 -15.64 -22.81
CA ALA A 29 -9.71 -15.85 -23.78
C ALA A 29 -9.28 -15.56 -25.24
N ARG A 30 -8.26 -14.72 -25.44
CA ARG A 30 -7.65 -14.45 -26.75
C ARG A 30 -6.53 -15.44 -27.11
N GLY A 31 -6.33 -16.49 -26.32
CA GLY A 31 -5.33 -17.53 -26.55
C GLY A 31 -3.93 -17.19 -26.02
N ALA A 32 -3.79 -16.18 -25.17
CA ALA A 32 -2.53 -15.92 -24.49
C ALA A 32 -2.28 -16.99 -23.42
N ASP A 33 -1.10 -17.60 -23.47
CA ASP A 33 -0.63 -18.56 -22.48
C ASP A 33 0.45 -17.91 -21.61
N PHE A 34 0.13 -17.76 -20.33
CA PHE A 34 1.02 -17.16 -19.33
C PHE A 34 1.81 -18.20 -18.53
N GLU A 35 1.44 -19.48 -18.63
CA GLU A 35 1.96 -20.55 -17.79
C GLU A 35 2.91 -21.48 -18.53
N SER A 36 2.85 -21.60 -19.86
CA SER A 36 3.76 -22.49 -20.60
C SER A 36 5.05 -21.82 -21.09
N GLY A 37 6.10 -22.63 -21.29
CA GLY A 37 7.37 -22.22 -21.89
C GLY A 37 8.46 -21.79 -20.91
N ASN A 38 9.59 -21.35 -21.47
CA ASN A 38 10.78 -20.91 -20.73
C ASN A 38 10.54 -19.53 -20.07
N ILE A 39 11.33 -19.16 -19.06
CA ILE A 39 11.21 -17.88 -18.31
C ILE A 39 11.12 -16.66 -19.25
N PHE A 40 11.93 -16.65 -20.32
CA PHE A 40 11.93 -15.57 -21.31
C PHE A 40 10.61 -15.47 -22.11
N LYS A 41 9.99 -16.61 -22.45
CA LYS A 41 8.69 -16.64 -23.13
C LYS A 41 7.58 -16.14 -22.20
N ARG A 42 7.60 -16.57 -20.93
CA ARG A 42 6.65 -16.09 -19.90
C ARG A 42 6.77 -14.58 -19.66
N ALA A 43 8.00 -14.05 -19.56
CA ALA A 43 8.23 -12.62 -19.42
C ALA A 43 7.67 -11.83 -20.62
N LYS A 44 7.89 -12.30 -21.85
CA LYS A 44 7.31 -11.69 -23.05
C LYS A 44 5.77 -11.77 -23.07
N ALA A 45 5.21 -12.88 -22.58
CA ALA A 45 3.77 -13.08 -22.47
C ALA A 45 3.12 -12.11 -21.46
N MET A 46 3.86 -11.53 -20.51
CA MET A 46 3.34 -10.51 -19.58
C MET A 46 3.19 -9.12 -20.19
N VAL A 47 3.84 -8.82 -21.32
CA VAL A 47 3.80 -7.48 -21.94
C VAL A 47 2.37 -7.02 -22.30
N PRO A 48 1.50 -7.86 -22.91
CA PRO A 48 0.10 -7.52 -23.18
C PRO A 48 -0.76 -7.27 -21.94
N LEU A 49 -0.31 -7.70 -20.75
CA LEU A 49 -0.96 -7.39 -19.47
C LEU A 49 -0.43 -6.08 -18.88
N LEU A 50 0.90 -5.91 -18.88
CA LEU A 50 1.57 -4.73 -18.31
C LEU A 50 1.19 -3.43 -19.03
N VAL A 51 1.21 -3.42 -20.36
CA VAL A 51 0.99 -2.19 -21.14
C VAL A 51 -0.40 -1.60 -20.89
N PRO A 52 -1.52 -2.36 -20.99
CA PRO A 52 -2.84 -1.82 -20.69
C PRO A 52 -3.00 -1.39 -19.23
N LEU A 53 -2.44 -2.16 -18.29
CA LEU A 53 -2.50 -1.84 -16.86
C LEU A 53 -1.80 -0.51 -16.56
N PHE A 54 -0.61 -0.28 -17.13
CA PHE A 54 0.12 0.97 -16.99
C PHE A 54 -0.64 2.16 -17.57
N ILE A 55 -1.16 2.04 -18.79
CA ILE A 55 -1.95 3.12 -19.43
C ILE A 55 -3.18 3.47 -18.58
N SER A 56 -3.86 2.45 -18.05
CA SER A 56 -5.03 2.66 -17.18
C SER A 56 -4.65 3.32 -15.85
N ALA A 57 -3.56 2.90 -15.22
CA ALA A 57 -3.06 3.50 -13.99
C ALA A 57 -2.69 4.98 -14.18
N PHE A 58 -2.01 5.33 -15.28
CA PHE A 58 -1.69 6.73 -15.61
C PHE A 58 -2.94 7.56 -15.87
N ARG A 59 -3.91 7.04 -16.62
CA ARG A 59 -5.20 7.73 -16.83
C ARG A 59 -5.89 8.02 -15.51
N ARG A 60 -5.98 7.01 -14.63
CA ARG A 60 -6.59 7.18 -13.30
C ARG A 60 -5.84 8.18 -12.43
N ALA A 61 -4.51 8.22 -12.52
CA ALA A 61 -3.70 9.21 -11.81
C ALA A 61 -4.00 10.64 -12.31
N ASN A 62 -4.12 10.85 -13.62
CA ASN A 62 -4.48 12.14 -14.20
C ASN A 62 -5.91 12.56 -13.81
N ASP A 63 -6.88 11.64 -13.91
CA ASP A 63 -8.26 11.91 -13.51
C ASP A 63 -8.34 12.26 -12.02
N LEU A 64 -7.58 11.56 -11.17
CA LEU A 64 -7.50 11.85 -9.74
C LEU A 64 -6.87 13.22 -9.49
N ALA A 65 -5.76 13.55 -10.16
CA ALA A 65 -5.09 14.84 -10.01
C ALA A 65 -6.03 15.99 -10.40
N MET A 66 -6.71 15.89 -11.55
CA MET A 66 -7.69 16.87 -12.00
C MET A 66 -8.86 17.00 -11.01
N ALA A 67 -9.38 15.88 -10.51
CA ALA A 67 -10.45 15.91 -9.50
C ALA A 67 -10.00 16.52 -8.17
N MET A 68 -8.73 16.36 -7.81
CA MET A 68 -8.14 16.98 -6.62
C MET A 68 -7.99 18.48 -6.79
N GLU A 69 -7.50 18.95 -7.93
CA GLU A 69 -7.41 20.38 -8.28
C GLU A 69 -8.79 21.04 -8.29
N ALA A 70 -9.80 20.39 -8.89
CA ALA A 70 -11.18 20.85 -8.92
C ALA A 70 -11.80 20.98 -7.51
N ARG A 71 -11.32 20.18 -6.54
CA ARG A 71 -11.69 20.28 -5.12
C ARG A 71 -10.81 21.26 -4.34
N CYS A 72 -10.09 22.14 -5.04
CA CYS A 72 -9.17 23.12 -4.48
C CYS A 72 -8.10 22.50 -3.57
N TYR A 73 -7.69 21.27 -3.84
CA TYR A 73 -6.63 20.62 -3.08
C TYR A 73 -5.28 21.25 -3.47
N ARG A 74 -4.67 22.00 -2.54
CA ARG A 74 -3.40 22.71 -2.76
C ARG A 74 -2.18 22.09 -2.07
N GLY A 75 -2.33 20.94 -1.40
CA GLY A 75 -1.25 20.32 -0.61
C GLY A 75 -0.81 21.20 0.58
N GLY A 76 0.29 20.84 1.25
CA GLY A 76 0.95 21.70 2.23
C GLY A 76 0.40 21.74 3.67
N GLU A 77 0.92 22.70 4.43
CA GLU A 77 0.62 22.97 5.84
C GLU A 77 -0.80 23.58 6.02
N GLY A 78 -1.35 23.49 7.24
CA GLY A 78 -2.67 24.04 7.56
C GLY A 78 -3.87 23.13 7.20
N ARG A 79 -3.62 21.88 6.78
CA ARG A 79 -4.69 20.91 6.50
C ARG A 79 -5.26 20.28 7.76
N THR A 80 -6.58 20.21 7.84
CA THR A 80 -7.29 19.51 8.92
C THR A 80 -7.41 18.01 8.62
N LYS A 81 -7.49 17.19 9.67
CA LYS A 81 -7.66 15.73 9.58
C LYS A 81 -9.14 15.39 9.76
N MET A 82 -9.78 14.81 8.75
CA MET A 82 -11.18 14.37 8.86
C MET A 82 -11.36 13.22 9.86
N LYS A 83 -10.38 12.32 9.93
CA LYS A 83 -10.34 11.21 10.89
C LYS A 83 -9.10 11.35 11.78
N PRO A 84 -9.18 12.15 12.87
CA PRO A 84 -8.08 12.25 13.81
C PRO A 84 -7.88 10.92 14.55
N LEU A 85 -6.64 10.62 14.92
CA LEU A 85 -6.33 9.48 15.79
C LEU A 85 -6.76 9.83 17.21
N ILE A 86 -7.74 9.10 17.76
CA ILE A 86 -8.22 9.29 19.13
C ILE A 86 -7.66 8.15 19.97
N TYR A 87 -6.83 8.50 20.95
CA TYR A 87 -6.27 7.52 21.88
C TYR A 87 -7.34 7.02 22.84
N HIS A 88 -7.39 5.71 23.03
CA HIS A 88 -8.27 5.07 23.99
C HIS A 88 -7.48 4.52 25.19
N LYS A 89 -8.19 4.22 26.29
CA LYS A 89 -7.59 3.65 27.51
C LYS A 89 -6.76 2.39 27.24
N ARG A 90 -7.13 1.60 26.21
CA ARG A 90 -6.39 0.41 25.77
C ARG A 90 -5.00 0.73 25.26
N ASP A 91 -4.82 1.88 24.60
CA ASP A 91 -3.51 2.29 24.06
C ASP A 91 -2.55 2.62 25.20
N TYR A 92 -3.05 3.32 26.23
CA TYR A 92 -2.27 3.61 27.44
C TYR A 92 -1.88 2.34 28.21
N ILE A 93 -2.80 1.38 28.34
CA ILE A 93 -2.50 0.08 28.95
C ILE A 93 -1.43 -0.66 28.13
N ALA A 94 -1.56 -0.69 26.80
CA ALA A 94 -0.59 -1.32 25.92
C ALA A 94 0.81 -0.69 26.05
N TYR A 95 0.91 0.64 26.11
CA TYR A 95 2.17 1.33 26.37
C TYR A 95 2.76 0.98 27.74
N GLY A 96 1.92 0.89 28.77
CA GLY A 96 2.33 0.44 30.10
C GLY A 96 2.90 -0.98 30.10
N CYS A 97 2.24 -1.91 29.42
CA CYS A 97 2.72 -3.28 29.28
C CYS A 97 4.06 -3.36 28.54
N ILE A 98 4.22 -2.62 27.44
CA ILE A 98 5.48 -2.58 26.66
C ILE A 98 6.61 -1.99 27.52
N ALA A 99 6.34 -0.91 28.25
CA ALA A 99 7.33 -0.30 29.13
C ALA A 99 7.74 -1.24 30.28
N ALA A 100 6.76 -1.89 30.92
CA ALA A 100 7.02 -2.87 31.98
C ALA A 100 7.85 -4.06 31.45
N TYR A 101 7.51 -4.59 30.27
CA TYR A 101 8.28 -5.65 29.62
C TYR A 101 9.73 -5.23 29.35
N MET A 102 9.94 -4.02 28.82
CA MET A 102 11.29 -3.50 28.57
C MET A 102 12.10 -3.37 29.87
N VAL A 103 11.49 -2.84 30.94
CA VAL A 103 12.15 -2.70 32.25
C VAL A 103 12.52 -4.07 32.83
N ILE A 104 11.60 -5.04 32.81
CA ILE A 104 11.85 -6.39 33.30
C ILE A 104 13.00 -7.03 32.51
N SER A 105 12.99 -6.93 31.17
CA SER A 105 14.04 -7.48 30.32
C SER A 105 15.41 -6.88 30.63
N ILE A 106 15.50 -5.57 30.91
CA ILE A 106 16.76 -4.90 31.24
C ILE A 106 17.24 -5.32 32.64
N VAL A 107 16.34 -5.39 33.62
CA VAL A 107 16.68 -5.79 35.00
C VAL A 107 17.15 -7.24 35.02
N VAL A 108 16.42 -8.15 34.36
CA VAL A 108 16.81 -9.55 34.20
C VAL A 108 18.10 -9.69 33.41
N GLY A 109 18.38 -8.83 32.43
CA GLY A 109 19.67 -8.83 31.70
C GLY A 109 20.85 -8.24 32.49
N ARG A 110 20.59 -7.37 33.47
CA ARG A 110 21.61 -6.79 34.38
C ARG A 110 21.94 -7.73 35.55
N LEU A 111 21.00 -8.54 36.00
CA LEU A 111 21.17 -9.54 37.08
C LEU A 111 22.27 -10.60 36.81
N PRO A 112 22.44 -11.19 35.60
CA PRO A 112 23.52 -12.15 35.31
C PRO A 112 24.88 -11.50 35.03
N PHE A 113 24.98 -10.16 35.04
CA PHE A 113 26.23 -9.42 34.81
C PHE A 113 26.78 -8.79 36.10
N LEU A 114 26.05 -8.86 37.22
CA LEU A 114 26.58 -8.53 38.55
C LEU A 114 27.19 -9.81 39.14
N PRO A 115 28.50 -9.83 39.44
CA PRO A 115 29.20 -10.98 40.00
C PRO A 115 28.69 -11.38 41.39
#